data_AF-A0A924UUN4-F1
#
_entry.id   AF-A0A924UUN4-F1
#
_cell.length_a   1.000
_cell.length_b   1.000
_cell.length_c   1.000
_cell.angle_alpha   90.00
_cell.angle_beta   90.00
_cell.angle_gamma   90.00
#
_symmetry.space_group_name_H-M   'P 1'
#
loop_
_entity.id
_entity.type
_entity.pdbx_description
1 polymer ?
#
loop_
_entity_poly.entity_id
_entity_poly.type
_entity_poly.pdbx_seq_one_letter_code
_entity_poly.pdbx_strand_id
1 'polypeptide(L)'
;DMGSLESASNFFFSAQTHKMNEIMKTLTIVSAIFIPLTFIVGVYGMNFEYMPELSRHYGYHTVMGAMFLIVVGMIIYFKKRRWF
;
A
#
# COMPACT_ATOMS: atom_id res chain seq x y z
N ASP A 1 17.43 -1.69 -43.04
CA ASP A 1 18.46 -1.94 -42.01
C ASP A 1 17.91 -2.72 -40.81
N MET A 2 18.34 -3.97 -40.63
CA MET A 2 17.87 -4.84 -39.53
C MET A 2 18.12 -4.23 -38.13
N GLY A 3 19.18 -3.44 -37.94
CA GLY A 3 19.46 -2.78 -36.65
C GLY A 3 18.43 -1.71 -36.25
N SER A 4 17.75 -1.10 -37.22
CA SER A 4 16.66 -0.14 -36.94
C SER A 4 15.38 -0.84 -36.46
N LEU A 5 15.09 -2.03 -37.01
CA LEU A 5 13.97 -2.88 -36.60
C LEU A 5 14.20 -3.47 -35.21
N GLU A 6 15.42 -3.90 -34.92
CA GLU A 6 15.82 -4.37 -33.60
C GLU A 6 15.72 -3.25 -32.55
N SER A 7 16.21 -2.05 -32.88
CA SER A 7 16.08 -0.86 -32.02
C SER A 7 14.61 -0.48 -31.78
N ALA A 8 13.77 -0.54 -32.81
CA ALA A 8 12.33 -0.27 -32.67
C ALA A 8 11.65 -1.31 -31.76
N SER A 9 11.92 -2.60 -31.96
CA SER A 9 11.40 -3.70 -31.12
C SER A 9 11.82 -3.53 -29.65
N ASN A 10 13.11 -3.26 -29.40
CA ASN A 10 13.63 -2.99 -28.06
C ASN A 10 12.98 -1.77 -27.41
N PHE A 11 12.68 -0.72 -28.19
CA PHE A 11 11.95 0.44 -27.70
C PHE A 11 10.51 0.10 -27.31
N PHE A 12 9.80 -0.69 -28.12
CA PHE A 12 8.44 -1.16 -27.80
C PHE A 12 8.41 -1.99 -26.52
N PHE A 13 9.33 -2.96 -26.39
CA PHE A 13 9.43 -3.77 -25.18
C PHE A 13 9.81 -2.92 -23.96
N SER A 14 10.77 -2.00 -24.10
CA SER A 14 11.15 -1.09 -23.01
C SER A 14 9.96 -0.24 -22.55
N ALA A 15 9.21 0.35 -23.49
CA ALA A 15 8.01 1.12 -23.17
C ALA A 15 6.92 0.26 -22.48
N GLN A 16 6.76 -1.00 -22.88
CA GLN A 16 5.83 -1.93 -22.24
C GLN A 16 6.28 -2.29 -20.82
N THR A 17 7.57 -2.57 -20.62
CA THR A 17 8.15 -2.83 -19.29
C THR A 17 8.05 -1.62 -18.38
N HIS A 18 8.23 -0.40 -18.88
CA HIS A 18 8.03 0.82 -18.10
C HIS A 18 6.60 0.94 -17.58
N LYS A 19 5.59 0.71 -18.45
CA LYS A 19 4.18 0.69 -18.04
C LYS A 19 3.89 -0.41 -17.02
N MET A 20 4.43 -1.61 -17.22
CA MET A 20 4.29 -2.71 -16.26
C MET A 20 4.89 -2.36 -14.90
N ASN A 21 6.09 -1.77 -14.88
CA ASN A 21 6.72 -1.33 -13.63
C ASN A 21 5.88 -0.27 -12.90
N GLU A 22 5.27 0.67 -13.64
CA GLU A 22 4.39 1.68 -13.05
C GLU A 22 3.11 1.06 -12.45
N ILE A 23 2.49 0.10 -13.16
CA ILE A 23 1.32 -0.64 -12.65
C ILE A 23 1.69 -1.44 -11.39
N MET A 24 2.81 -2.16 -11.41
CA MET A 24 3.28 -2.93 -10.25
C MET A 24 3.59 -2.02 -9.06
N LYS A 25 4.19 -0.84 -9.32
CA LYS A 25 4.49 0.15 -8.30
C LYS A 25 3.20 0.67 -7.64
N THR A 26 2.19 1.03 -8.42
CA THR A 26 0.91 1.50 -7.90
C THR A 26 0.18 0.42 -7.09
N LEU A 27 0.08 -0.81 -7.61
CA LEU A 27 -0.51 -1.95 -6.89
C LEU A 27 0.21 -2.27 -5.58
N THR A 28 1.55 -2.19 -5.57
CA THR A 28 2.36 -2.44 -4.38
C THR A 28 2.14 -1.37 -3.31
N ILE A 29 2.07 -0.10 -3.71
CA ILE A 29 1.79 1.02 -2.79
C ILE A 29 0.41 0.84 -2.15
N VAL A 30 -0.61 0.51 -2.95
CA VAL A 30 -1.96 0.25 -2.45
C VAL A 30 -1.93 -0.92 -1.47
N SER A 31 -1.36 -2.06 -1.86
CA SER A 31 -1.28 -3.25 -1.01
C SER A 31 -0.55 -3.00 0.30
N ALA A 32 0.57 -2.28 0.27
CA ALA A 32 1.36 -1.97 1.45
C ALA A 32 0.60 -1.11 2.49
N ILE A 33 -0.37 -0.30 2.04
CA ILE A 33 -1.27 0.45 2.93
C ILE A 33 -2.40 -0.44 3.44
N PHE A 34 -3.02 -1.23 2.56
CA PHE A 34 -4.17 -2.06 2.90
C PHE A 34 -3.84 -3.25 3.80
N ILE A 35 -2.68 -3.89 3.67
CA ILE A 35 -2.29 -5.06 4.48
C ILE A 35 -2.30 -4.77 5.99
N PRO A 36 -1.60 -3.74 6.52
CA PRO A 36 -1.63 -3.44 7.95
C PRO A 36 -3.01 -2.95 8.42
N LEU A 37 -3.73 -2.22 7.58
CA LEU A 37 -5.11 -1.80 7.84
C LEU A 37 -6.03 -3.01 8.04
N THR A 38 -6.04 -3.94 7.08
CA THR A 38 -6.86 -5.16 7.10
C THR A 38 -6.45 -6.07 8.25
N PHE A 39 -5.16 -6.13 8.60
CA PHE A 39 -4.71 -6.87 9.78
C PHE A 39 -5.34 -6.33 11.06
N ILE A 40 -5.34 -5.00 11.26
CA ILE A 40 -5.97 -4.37 12.42
C ILE A 40 -7.48 -4.62 12.40
N VAL A 41 -8.16 -4.39 11.26
CA VAL A 41 -9.60 -4.69 11.15
C VAL A 41 -9.90 -6.16 11.45
N GLY A 42 -9.05 -7.09 10.99
CA GLY A 42 -9.19 -8.52 11.27
C GLY A 42 -9.05 -8.82 12.75
N VAL A 43 -8.02 -8.29 13.41
CA VAL A 43 -7.82 -8.46 14.86
C VAL A 43 -8.98 -7.91 15.67
N TYR A 44 -9.50 -6.73 15.31
CA TYR A 44 -10.64 -6.09 15.98
C TYR A 44 -12.01 -6.63 15.56
N GLY A 45 -12.11 -7.32 14.42
CA GLY A 45 -13.32 -7.96 13.90
C GLY A 45 -13.51 -9.39 14.38
N MET A 46 -12.47 -10.01 14.94
CA MET A 46 -12.65 -11.23 15.73
C MET A 46 -13.47 -10.87 16.98
N ASN A 47 -14.62 -11.53 17.19
CA ASN A 47 -15.54 -11.34 18.33
C ASN A 47 -14.87 -11.71 19.67
N PHE A 48 -13.81 -11.00 20.07
CA PHE A 48 -13.21 -11.12 21.38
C PHE A 48 -14.13 -10.42 22.38
N GLU A 49 -14.93 -11.24 23.07
CA GLU A 49 -15.84 -10.85 24.16
C GLU A 49 -15.12 -10.12 25.32
N TYR A 50 -13.80 -10.26 25.40
CA TYR A 50 -12.92 -9.53 26.31
C TYR A 50 -11.75 -8.87 25.54
N MET A 51 -11.97 -7.67 24.98
CA MET A 51 -10.87 -6.76 24.64
C MET A 51 -10.68 -5.77 25.79
N PRO A 52 -9.69 -5.95 26.69
CA PRO A 52 -9.47 -5.06 27.83
C PRO A 52 -9.15 -3.60 27.42
N GLU A 53 -8.71 -3.38 26.18
CA GLU A 53 -8.48 -2.04 25.61
C GLU A 53 -9.77 -1.37 25.11
N LEU A 54 -10.83 -2.14 24.80
CA LEU A 54 -12.12 -1.64 24.33
C LEU A 54 -13.12 -1.33 25.46
N SER A 55 -12.89 -1.85 26.68
CA SER A 55 -13.74 -1.54 27.85
C SER A 55 -13.54 -0.11 28.37
N ARG A 56 -12.42 0.55 28.03
CA ARG A 56 -12.27 2.00 28.21
C ARG A 56 -13.14 2.72 27.18
N HIS A 57 -13.86 3.74 27.64
CA HIS A 57 -14.72 4.59 26.81
C HIS A 57 -14.07 5.15 25.53
N TYR A 58 -12.72 5.21 25.49
CA TYR A 58 -11.92 5.70 24.36
C TYR A 58 -11.15 4.61 23.58
N GLY A 59 -11.33 3.32 23.88
CA GLY A 59 -10.63 2.22 23.21
C GLY A 59 -10.80 2.24 21.69
N TYR A 60 -12.05 2.34 21.25
CA TYR A 60 -12.40 2.44 19.83
C TYR A 60 -11.74 3.65 19.13
N HIS A 61 -11.75 4.82 19.79
CA HIS A 61 -11.14 6.04 19.25
C HIS A 61 -9.62 5.95 19.16
N THR A 62 -8.98 5.27 20.12
CA THR A 62 -7.51 5.09 20.13
C THR A 62 -7.07 4.21 18.96
N VAL A 63 -7.84 3.16 18.66
CA VAL A 63 -7.59 2.23 17.55
C VAL A 63 -7.81 2.92 16.22
N MET A 64 -8.91 3.67 16.06
CA MET A 64 -9.11 4.50 14.87
C MET A 64 -7.99 5.52 14.69
N GLY A 65 -7.53 6.17 15.77
CA GLY A 65 -6.41 7.09 15.76
C GLY A 65 -5.09 6.41 15.34
N ALA A 66 -4.81 5.20 15.85
CA ALA A 66 -3.64 4.42 15.48
C ALA A 66 -3.69 3.97 14.01
N MET A 67 -4.84 3.51 13.52
CA MET A 67 -5.04 3.16 12.10
C MET A 67 -4.83 4.38 11.20
N PHE A 68 -5.39 5.53 11.58
CA PHE A 68 -5.20 6.78 10.84
C PHE A 68 -3.73 7.21 10.84
N LEU A 69 -3.04 7.13 11.98
CA LEU A 69 -1.61 7.41 12.09
C LEU A 69 -0.75 6.50 11.20
N ILE A 70 -1.07 5.21 11.14
CA ILE A 70 -0.37 4.24 10.29
C ILE A 70 -0.57 4.58 8.82
N VAL A 71 -1.80 4.92 8.41
CA VAL A 71 -2.12 5.33 7.04
C VAL A 71 -1.36 6.58 6.65
N VAL A 72 -1.44 7.62 7.49
CA VAL A 72 -0.74 8.90 7.24
C VAL A 72 0.78 8.69 7.24
N GLY A 73 1.31 7.90 8.17
CA GLY A 73 2.73 7.56 8.25
C GLY A 73 3.23 6.83 7.01
N MET A 74 2.47 5.84 6.52
CA MET A 74 2.78 5.13 5.29
C MET A 74 2.72 6.04 4.06
N ILE A 75 1.69 6.89 3.95
CA ILE A 75 1.57 7.87 2.85
C ILE A 75 2.77 8.82 2.84
N ILE A 76 3.16 9.37 3.99
CA ILE A 76 4.32 10.25 4.11
C ILE A 76 5.61 9.51 3.75
N TYR A 77 5.77 8.26 4.20
CA TYR A 77 6.93 7.43 3.89
C TYR A 77 7.05 7.16 2.38
N PHE A 78 5.96 6.75 1.72
CA PHE A 78 5.92 6.53 0.27
C PHE A 78 6.15 7.82 -0.52
N LYS A 79 5.58 8.94 -0.07
CA LYS A 79 5.84 10.27 -0.67
C LYS A 79 7.31 10.67 -0.54
N LYS A 80 7.93 10.47 0.63
CA LYS A 80 9.34 10.80 0.87
C LYS A 80 10.30 9.93 0.05
N ARG A 81 9.93 8.67 -0.21
CA ARG A 81 10.69 7.75 -1.07
C ARG A 81 10.56 8.06 -2.57
N ARG A 82 9.82 9.09 -2.99
CA ARG A 82 9.50 9.38 -4.42
C ARG A 82 8.92 8.17 -5.16
N TRP A 83 8.12 7.38 -4.44
CA TRP A 83 7.37 6.29 -5.06
C TRP A 83 6.09 6.79 -5.74
N PHE A 84 5.68 8.02 -5.43
CA PHE A 84 4.84 8.85 -6.29
C PHE A 84 5.70 9.59 -7.32
#